data_AF-A0ABD3XJU5-F1
#
_entry.id   AF-A0ABD3XJU5-F1
#
_cell.length_a   1.000
_cell.length_b   1.000
_cell.length_c   1.000
_cell.angle_alpha   90.00
_cell.angle_beta   90.00
_cell.angle_gamma   90.00
#
_symmetry.space_group_name_H-M   'P 1'
#
loop_
_entity.id
_entity.type
_entity.pdbx_description
1 polymer ?
#
loop_
_entity_poly.entity_id
_entity_poly.type
_entity_poly.pdbx_seq_one_letter_code
_entity_poly.pdbx_strand_id
1 'polypeptide(L)'
;MFNVSALYLSNGYLDLKPAKGTNYYERSKDFFANLYKMAPGTVLKDQRKYRGIFSDASLEDCSKYCITATEYTCRSFAYNKDAKVCALSDATASSAAAVLKEPKYDYYQMHPEWPCNVSFPWNYKPRVIATPRYPYQPVNKKTCYFNLEAPPMRQVALTLTHFYTNKDTCTDGTDGVTIYDGWGERGTKLASLCHRSSSLPLSIKSSNGTLTVILVTDSSNASMAAVYEFGMNEIES
;
A
#
# COMPACT_ATOMS: atom_id res chain seq x y z
N MET A 1 -20.66 -1.96 -18.26
CA MET A 1 -20.06 -3.22 -17.75
C MET A 1 -18.58 -2.96 -17.55
N PHE A 2 -18.06 -3.07 -16.32
CA PHE A 2 -16.64 -2.86 -16.05
C PHE A 2 -15.95 -4.22 -15.95
N ASN A 3 -14.91 -4.43 -16.76
CA ASN A 3 -14.19 -5.71 -16.83
C ASN A 3 -13.09 -5.71 -15.77
N VAL A 4 -13.41 -6.17 -14.56
CA VAL A 4 -12.53 -6.17 -13.40
C VAL A 4 -11.88 -7.54 -13.25
N SER A 5 -10.56 -7.61 -13.41
CA SER A 5 -9.80 -8.87 -13.31
C SER A 5 -9.57 -9.27 -11.85
N ALA A 6 -9.81 -10.55 -11.52
CA ALA A 6 -9.51 -11.13 -10.22
C ALA A 6 -8.09 -11.74 -10.17
N LEU A 7 -7.43 -11.63 -9.01
CA LEU A 7 -6.11 -12.21 -8.74
C LEU A 7 -6.22 -13.41 -7.80
N TYR A 8 -5.43 -14.47 -8.00
CA TYR A 8 -5.53 -15.76 -7.28
C TYR A 8 -4.15 -16.30 -6.83
N LEU A 9 -4.15 -17.06 -5.72
CA LEU A 9 -3.08 -17.92 -5.16
C LEU A 9 -1.82 -17.20 -4.60
N SER A 10 -1.08 -17.71 -3.60
CA SER A 10 -1.28 -18.84 -2.65
C SER A 10 -0.42 -18.65 -1.38
N ASN A 11 -0.80 -19.30 -0.27
CA ASN A 11 -0.07 -19.49 0.99
C ASN A 11 0.21 -18.24 1.87
N GLY A 12 -0.62 -18.06 2.91
CA GLY A 12 -0.39 -17.12 4.02
C GLY A 12 0.10 -17.81 5.31
N TYR A 13 0.42 -17.04 6.36
CA TYR A 13 0.92 -17.55 7.65
C TYR A 13 0.48 -16.69 8.87
N LEU A 14 0.58 -17.28 10.07
CA LEU A 14 0.00 -16.91 11.39
C LEU A 14 1.08 -16.92 12.49
N ASP A 15 0.96 -16.39 13.73
CA ASP A 15 0.00 -15.49 14.41
C ASP A 15 0.65 -14.95 15.71
N LEU A 16 -0.01 -14.04 16.46
CA LEU A 16 0.30 -13.75 17.87
C LEU A 16 -0.95 -13.81 18.77
N LYS A 17 -0.76 -14.24 20.04
CA LYS A 17 -1.87 -14.44 21.01
C LYS A 17 -2.24 -13.14 21.76
N PRO A 18 -3.55 -12.84 21.94
CA PRO A 18 -4.01 -11.66 22.67
C PRO A 18 -3.98 -11.82 24.20
N ALA A 19 -3.83 -10.70 24.92
CA ALA A 19 -4.00 -10.60 26.37
C ALA A 19 -5.29 -9.85 26.72
N LYS A 20 -5.91 -10.17 27.86
CA LYS A 20 -7.22 -9.63 28.27
C LYS A 20 -7.07 -8.20 28.80
N GLY A 21 -7.83 -7.24 28.24
CA GLY A 21 -7.95 -5.87 28.79
C GLY A 21 -6.99 -4.82 28.24
N THR A 22 -6.35 -5.05 27.09
CA THR A 22 -5.52 -4.02 26.42
C THR A 22 -5.93 -3.84 24.96
N ASN A 23 -6.43 -2.63 24.63
CA ASN A 23 -6.66 -2.22 23.25
C ASN A 23 -5.32 -1.87 22.59
N TYR A 24 -4.66 -2.87 22.03
CA TYR A 24 -3.53 -2.64 21.13
C TYR A 24 -4.06 -2.09 19.80
N TYR A 25 -3.97 -0.77 19.62
CA TYR A 25 -3.95 -0.21 18.27
C TYR A 25 -2.60 -0.56 17.64
N GLU A 26 -2.50 -1.79 17.13
CA GLU A 26 -1.47 -2.13 16.16
C GLU A 26 -1.76 -1.30 14.91
N ARG A 27 -1.12 -0.13 14.80
CA ARG A 27 -0.96 0.52 13.49
C ARG A 27 -0.31 -0.53 12.60
N SER A 28 -1.00 -0.99 11.54
CA SER A 28 -0.49 -1.83 10.45
C SER A 28 1.04 -1.80 10.43
N LYS A 29 1.68 -2.81 11.04
CA LYS A 29 3.10 -2.71 11.48
C LYS A 29 4.09 -2.41 10.37
N ASP A 30 3.68 -2.70 9.14
CA ASP A 30 4.49 -2.78 7.95
C ASP A 30 3.87 -1.94 6.80
N PHE A 31 3.40 -0.70 7.03
CA PHE A 31 2.83 0.12 5.94
C PHE A 31 3.86 0.33 4.83
N PHE A 32 5.04 0.80 5.19
CA PHE A 32 6.08 1.09 4.21
C PHE A 32 6.61 -0.19 3.59
N ALA A 33 6.83 -1.26 4.37
CA ALA A 33 7.31 -2.54 3.85
C ALA A 33 6.30 -3.22 2.90
N ASN A 34 5.00 -3.06 3.13
CA ASN A 34 3.96 -3.50 2.20
C ASN A 34 3.98 -2.75 0.84
N LEU A 35 4.75 -1.67 0.68
CA LEU A 35 4.97 -1.02 -0.62
C LEU A 35 5.98 -1.79 -1.52
N TYR A 36 6.61 -2.84 -1.00
CA TYR A 36 7.68 -3.57 -1.67
C TYR A 36 7.31 -5.03 -1.91
N LYS A 37 7.66 -5.52 -3.11
CA LYS A 37 7.74 -6.94 -3.40
C LYS A 37 9.07 -7.49 -2.87
N MET A 38 8.98 -8.45 -1.95
CA MET A 38 10.12 -9.16 -1.39
C MET A 38 10.54 -10.35 -2.27
N ALA A 39 11.85 -10.61 -2.34
CA ALA A 39 12.47 -11.80 -2.94
C ALA A 39 13.51 -12.36 -1.94
N PRO A 40 13.27 -13.53 -1.34
CA PRO A 40 14.01 -13.98 -0.16
C PRO A 40 15.39 -14.51 -0.52
N GLY A 41 16.37 -14.30 0.37
CA GLY A 41 17.75 -14.79 0.20
C GLY A 41 18.45 -14.29 -1.06
N THR A 42 18.19 -13.04 -1.47
CA THR A 42 18.77 -12.42 -2.66
C THR A 42 19.19 -10.96 -2.45
N VAL A 43 20.11 -10.48 -3.30
CA VAL A 43 20.60 -9.09 -3.35
C VAL A 43 20.82 -8.65 -4.80
N LEU A 44 21.00 -7.36 -5.06
CA LEU A 44 21.39 -6.88 -6.39
C LEU A 44 22.80 -7.35 -6.75
N LYS A 45 23.01 -7.71 -8.02
CA LYS A 45 24.33 -8.11 -8.53
C LYS A 45 25.35 -6.97 -8.54
N ASP A 46 24.96 -5.79 -9.01
CA ASP A 46 25.86 -4.63 -9.09
C ASP A 46 25.85 -3.83 -7.78
N GLN A 47 26.84 -4.10 -6.93
CA GLN A 47 27.01 -3.44 -5.64
C GLN A 47 27.16 -1.91 -5.75
N ARG A 48 27.57 -1.38 -6.90
CA ARG A 48 27.69 0.08 -7.15
C ARG A 48 26.34 0.78 -7.30
N LYS A 49 25.23 0.03 -7.26
CA LYS A 49 23.86 0.56 -7.23
C LYS A 49 23.37 0.87 -5.81
N TYR A 50 24.06 0.40 -4.77
CA TYR A 50 23.76 0.83 -3.40
C TYR A 50 24.25 2.27 -3.18
N ARG A 51 23.45 3.03 -2.43
CA ARG A 51 23.61 4.50 -2.24
C ARG A 51 23.79 4.87 -0.77
N GLY A 52 23.25 4.07 0.15
CA GLY A 52 23.45 4.22 1.59
C GLY A 52 23.24 2.90 2.32
N ILE A 53 23.93 2.73 3.45
CA ILE A 53 23.77 1.60 4.35
C ILE A 53 23.30 2.14 5.70
N PHE A 54 22.25 1.53 6.25
CA PHE A 54 21.61 1.91 7.51
C PHE A 54 21.64 0.70 8.45
N SER A 55 22.01 0.94 9.71
CA SER A 55 22.17 -0.07 10.77
C SER A 55 21.24 0.21 11.94
N ASP A 56 20.95 -0.82 12.73
CA ASP A 56 19.92 -0.82 13.79
C ASP A 56 18.53 -0.38 13.28
N ALA A 57 18.21 -0.83 12.07
CA ALA A 57 16.96 -0.52 11.39
C ALA A 57 16.04 -1.74 11.36
N SER A 58 14.74 -1.53 11.59
CA SER A 58 13.73 -2.55 11.27
C SER A 58 13.46 -2.60 9.75
N LEU A 59 12.73 -3.61 9.30
CA LEU A 59 12.26 -3.68 7.91
C LEU A 59 11.40 -2.45 7.55
N GLU A 60 10.55 -1.99 8.47
CA GLU A 60 9.69 -0.82 8.26
C GLU A 60 10.51 0.48 8.21
N ASP A 61 11.57 0.61 9.04
CA ASP A 61 12.51 1.74 8.98
C ASP A 61 13.24 1.79 7.63
N CYS A 62 13.79 0.67 7.17
CA CYS A 62 14.45 0.55 5.87
C CYS A 62 13.52 0.92 4.70
N SER A 63 12.28 0.43 4.77
CA SER A 63 11.23 0.71 3.79
C SER A 63 10.85 2.20 3.77
N LYS A 64 10.76 2.81 4.96
CA LYS A 64 10.53 4.24 5.15
C LYS A 64 11.69 5.08 4.63
N TYR A 65 12.94 4.77 4.99
CA TYR A 65 14.12 5.50 4.52
C TYR A 65 14.18 5.54 2.99
N CYS A 66 13.83 4.43 2.34
CA CYS A 66 13.76 4.35 0.88
C CYS A 66 12.60 5.20 0.30
N ILE A 67 11.38 5.16 0.83
CA ILE A 67 10.30 6.02 0.29
C ILE A 67 10.52 7.53 0.57
N THR A 68 11.26 7.89 1.63
CA THR A 68 11.55 9.29 1.99
C THR A 68 12.90 9.78 1.47
N ALA A 69 13.63 9.01 0.67
CA ALA A 69 14.92 9.41 0.11
C ALA A 69 14.75 10.58 -0.87
N THR A 70 15.42 11.71 -0.60
CA THR A 70 15.37 12.93 -1.41
C THR A 70 16.59 13.14 -2.29
N GLU A 71 17.75 12.59 -1.91
CA GLU A 71 19.01 12.69 -2.67
C GLU A 71 19.00 11.87 -3.96
N TYR A 72 18.24 10.78 -3.99
CA TYR A 72 18.06 9.90 -5.14
C TYR A 72 16.71 9.20 -5.07
N THR A 73 16.16 8.81 -6.22
CA THR A 73 14.96 7.98 -6.29
C THR A 73 15.29 6.55 -5.88
N CYS A 74 15.12 6.22 -4.59
CA CYS A 74 15.29 4.83 -4.12
C CYS A 74 14.26 3.91 -4.77
N ARG A 75 14.72 2.76 -5.30
CA ARG A 75 13.90 1.76 -6.02
C ARG A 75 13.86 0.39 -5.36
N SER A 76 14.87 0.10 -4.55
CA SER A 76 14.94 -1.14 -3.80
C SER A 76 15.89 -1.02 -2.63
N PHE A 77 15.86 -2.02 -1.76
CA PHE A 77 16.87 -2.24 -0.75
C PHE A 77 17.11 -3.74 -0.54
N ALA A 78 18.28 -4.08 0.00
CA ALA A 78 18.50 -5.38 0.61
C ALA A 78 18.44 -5.21 2.13
N TYR A 79 17.80 -6.14 2.85
CA TYR A 79 17.70 -6.13 4.31
C TYR A 79 18.16 -7.44 4.93
N ASN A 80 19.02 -7.35 5.94
CA ASN A 80 19.43 -8.47 6.78
C ASN A 80 18.73 -8.33 8.14
N LYS A 81 17.86 -9.29 8.44
CA LYS A 81 17.03 -9.33 9.65
C LYS A 81 17.85 -9.55 10.93
N ASP A 82 18.87 -10.39 10.87
CA ASP A 82 19.69 -10.76 12.04
C ASP A 82 20.64 -9.62 12.43
N ALA A 83 21.22 -8.96 11.42
CA ALA A 83 22.11 -7.81 11.60
C ALA A 83 21.36 -6.47 11.74
N LYS A 84 20.05 -6.43 11.48
CA LYS A 84 19.22 -5.21 11.41
C LYS A 84 19.85 -4.13 10.53
N VAL A 85 20.31 -4.52 9.35
CA VAL A 85 21.01 -3.65 8.40
C VAL A 85 20.31 -3.68 7.05
N CYS A 86 20.12 -2.53 6.43
CA CYS A 86 19.74 -2.43 5.02
C CYS A 86 20.73 -1.61 4.19
N ALA A 87 20.81 -1.96 2.91
CA ALA A 87 21.47 -1.18 1.88
C ALA A 87 20.43 -0.69 0.87
N LEU A 88 20.25 0.62 0.74
CA LEU A 88 19.28 1.25 -0.17
C LEU A 88 19.89 1.45 -1.56
N SER A 89 19.08 1.37 -2.62
CA SER A 89 19.53 1.43 -4.00
C SER A 89 18.59 2.24 -4.91
N ASP A 90 19.16 2.93 -5.90
CA ASP A 90 18.44 3.59 -7.00
C ASP A 90 18.02 2.64 -8.13
N ALA A 91 18.33 1.34 -8.02
CA ALA A 91 18.11 0.33 -9.04
C ALA A 91 17.00 -0.67 -8.70
N THR A 92 16.56 -1.38 -9.73
CA THR A 92 15.67 -2.54 -9.66
C THR A 92 16.46 -3.79 -10.06
N ALA A 93 15.90 -4.99 -9.86
CA ALA A 93 16.48 -6.24 -10.33
C ALA A 93 16.73 -6.22 -11.85
N SER A 94 15.86 -5.52 -12.61
CA SER A 94 16.02 -5.30 -14.04
C SER A 94 17.14 -4.30 -14.39
N SER A 95 17.24 -3.15 -13.72
CA SER A 95 18.29 -2.15 -14.02
C SER A 95 19.66 -2.46 -13.39
N ALA A 96 19.73 -3.43 -12.48
CA ALA A 96 20.96 -4.03 -11.97
C ALA A 96 21.39 -5.30 -12.75
N ALA A 97 20.72 -5.63 -13.85
CA ALA A 97 20.94 -6.77 -14.75
C ALA A 97 20.78 -8.18 -14.13
N ALA A 98 20.80 -8.35 -12.81
CA ALA A 98 20.40 -9.57 -12.10
C ALA A 98 20.26 -9.33 -10.58
N VAL A 99 19.61 -10.28 -9.91
CA VAL A 99 19.84 -10.56 -8.48
C VAL A 99 20.79 -11.75 -8.31
N LEU A 100 21.55 -11.77 -7.22
CA LEU A 100 22.38 -12.90 -6.78
C LEU A 100 21.74 -13.56 -5.55
N LYS A 101 22.03 -14.85 -5.33
CA LYS A 101 21.71 -15.53 -4.08
C LYS A 101 22.63 -15.02 -2.97
N GLU A 102 22.03 -14.62 -1.85
CA GLU A 102 22.72 -14.26 -0.61
C GLU A 102 21.76 -14.57 0.55
N PRO A 103 21.87 -15.74 1.21
CA PRO A 103 20.90 -16.20 2.19
C PRO A 103 20.72 -15.30 3.42
N LYS A 104 21.67 -14.39 3.69
CA LYS A 104 21.60 -13.46 4.83
C LYS A 104 20.76 -12.21 4.57
N TYR A 105 20.36 -11.95 3.32
CA TYR A 105 19.66 -10.74 2.92
C TYR A 105 18.43 -11.08 2.08
N ASP A 106 17.33 -10.40 2.37
CA ASP A 106 16.14 -10.40 1.54
C ASP A 106 16.11 -9.11 0.69
N TYR A 107 15.76 -9.24 -0.59
CA TYR A 107 15.68 -8.12 -1.52
C TYR A 107 14.25 -7.57 -1.58
N TYR A 108 14.08 -6.27 -1.43
CA TYR A 108 12.80 -5.57 -1.46
C TYR A 108 12.80 -4.54 -2.57
N GLN A 109 11.92 -4.67 -3.55
CA GLN A 109 11.78 -3.72 -4.65
C GLN A 109 10.38 -3.12 -4.62
N MET A 110 10.25 -1.81 -4.83
CA MET A 110 8.92 -1.21 -4.94
C MET A 110 8.10 -1.87 -6.04
N HIS A 111 6.79 -2.02 -5.80
CA HIS A 111 5.86 -2.47 -6.84
C HIS A 111 5.96 -1.54 -8.06
N PRO A 112 6.31 -2.05 -9.25
CA PRO A 112 6.60 -1.21 -10.41
C PRO A 112 5.35 -0.51 -10.94
N GLU A 113 4.20 -1.18 -10.84
CA GLU A 113 2.87 -0.60 -11.00
C GLU A 113 1.93 -1.17 -9.94
N TRP A 114 1.11 -0.31 -9.34
CA TRP A 114 -0.01 -0.72 -8.50
C TRP A 114 -1.24 -1.06 -9.35
N PRO A 115 -1.92 -2.20 -9.10
CA PRO A 115 -3.12 -2.58 -9.83
C PRO A 115 -4.23 -1.54 -9.69
N CYS A 116 -4.87 -1.22 -10.82
CA CYS A 116 -5.95 -0.26 -10.97
C CYS A 116 -7.10 -0.96 -11.72
N ASN A 117 -8.35 -0.70 -11.32
CA ASN A 117 -9.54 -1.40 -11.82
C ASN A 117 -9.55 -2.90 -11.45
N VAL A 118 -9.32 -3.18 -10.17
CA VAL A 118 -9.16 -4.53 -9.60
C VAL A 118 -10.03 -4.68 -8.35
N SER A 119 -10.58 -5.89 -8.16
CA SER A 119 -11.17 -6.31 -6.88
C SER A 119 -10.12 -7.12 -6.11
N PHE A 120 -9.84 -6.70 -4.89
CA PHE A 120 -8.87 -7.30 -3.99
C PHE A 120 -9.59 -8.27 -3.04
N PRO A 121 -9.46 -9.59 -3.26
CA PRO A 121 -10.03 -10.57 -2.36
C PRO A 121 -9.33 -10.53 -0.99
N TRP A 122 -10.00 -11.07 0.02
CA TRP A 122 -9.52 -11.09 1.40
C TRP A 122 -8.16 -11.79 1.62
N ASN A 123 -7.67 -12.58 0.67
CA ASN A 123 -6.34 -13.21 0.74
C ASN A 123 -5.22 -12.38 0.07
N TYR A 124 -5.53 -11.24 -0.57
CA TYR A 124 -4.52 -10.41 -1.25
C TYR A 124 -3.55 -9.74 -0.27
N LYS A 125 -2.27 -10.04 -0.44
CA LYS A 125 -1.13 -9.29 0.10
C LYS A 125 -0.56 -8.42 -1.04
N PRO A 126 -0.19 -7.15 -0.80
CA PRO A 126 0.37 -6.67 0.48
C PRO A 126 -0.55 -5.79 1.35
N ARG A 127 -1.89 -5.97 1.39
CA ARG A 127 -2.79 -5.15 2.25
C ARG A 127 -2.71 -3.62 2.02
N VAL A 128 -2.14 -3.20 0.90
CA VAL A 128 -2.04 -1.81 0.49
C VAL A 128 -2.69 -1.66 -0.88
N ILE A 129 -3.42 -0.56 -1.06
CA ILE A 129 -3.77 -0.01 -2.36
C ILE A 129 -3.07 1.33 -2.53
N ALA A 130 -2.58 1.61 -3.74
CA ALA A 130 -1.98 2.90 -4.07
C ALA A 130 -2.15 3.20 -5.55
N THR A 131 -1.86 4.44 -5.96
CA THR A 131 -1.87 4.81 -7.38
C THR A 131 -0.76 4.12 -8.16
N PRO A 132 -0.95 3.79 -9.46
CA PRO A 132 0.02 3.03 -10.25
C PRO A 132 1.50 3.46 -10.17
N ARG A 133 1.79 4.74 -9.92
CA ARG A 133 3.17 5.27 -9.80
C ARG A 133 3.56 5.76 -8.40
N TYR A 134 2.78 5.44 -7.37
CA TYR A 134 3.12 5.76 -5.98
C TYR A 134 4.36 4.96 -5.53
N PRO A 135 5.32 5.56 -4.80
CA PRO A 135 5.33 6.95 -4.29
C PRO A 135 5.94 7.99 -5.24
N TYR A 136 6.52 7.58 -6.38
CA TYR A 136 7.36 8.45 -7.23
C TYR A 136 6.64 9.58 -7.95
N GLN A 137 5.43 9.31 -8.47
CA GLN A 137 4.72 10.27 -9.32
C GLN A 137 3.21 10.20 -9.08
N PRO A 138 2.52 11.36 -9.07
CA PRO A 138 1.07 11.40 -9.23
C PRO A 138 0.66 10.94 -10.64
N VAL A 139 -0.61 10.55 -10.77
CA VAL A 139 -1.25 10.13 -12.02
C VAL A 139 -2.29 11.16 -12.47
N ASN A 140 -2.52 11.22 -13.78
CA ASN A 140 -3.41 12.16 -14.46
C ASN A 140 -4.08 11.42 -15.63
N LYS A 141 -5.32 11.79 -15.97
CA LYS A 141 -6.24 11.10 -16.90
C LYS A 141 -6.41 9.63 -16.55
N LYS A 142 -6.66 9.35 -15.26
CA LYS A 142 -6.88 7.99 -14.75
C LYS A 142 -8.08 7.95 -13.81
N THR A 143 -8.99 7.04 -14.13
CA THR A 143 -9.98 6.50 -13.19
C THR A 143 -9.48 5.14 -12.70
N CYS A 144 -9.40 4.96 -11.38
CA CYS A 144 -9.05 3.68 -10.77
C CYS A 144 -10.09 3.25 -9.74
N TYR A 145 -10.71 2.11 -9.99
CA TYR A 145 -11.61 1.41 -9.07
C TYR A 145 -10.81 0.37 -8.26
N PHE A 146 -10.96 0.40 -6.94
CA PHE A 146 -10.38 -0.57 -6.00
C PHE A 146 -11.52 -1.11 -5.13
N ASN A 147 -11.97 -2.34 -5.39
CA ASN A 147 -12.96 -2.99 -4.53
C ASN A 147 -12.23 -3.83 -3.50
N LEU A 148 -12.49 -3.62 -2.22
CA LEU A 148 -11.90 -4.36 -1.11
C LEU A 148 -12.95 -5.30 -0.53
N GLU A 149 -12.64 -6.60 -0.50
CA GLU A 149 -13.52 -7.63 0.03
C GLU A 149 -12.92 -8.25 1.30
N ALA A 150 -13.65 -8.17 2.40
CA ALA A 150 -13.31 -8.82 3.66
C ALA A 150 -13.66 -10.32 3.62
N PRO A 151 -13.02 -11.16 4.46
CA PRO A 151 -13.46 -12.54 4.61
C PRO A 151 -14.83 -12.58 5.31
N PRO A 152 -15.56 -13.71 5.25
CA PRO A 152 -16.86 -13.83 5.89
C PRO A 152 -16.85 -13.42 7.37
N MET A 153 -17.90 -12.71 7.78
CA MET A 153 -18.09 -12.17 9.15
C MET A 153 -17.03 -11.15 9.61
N ARG A 154 -16.34 -10.51 8.65
CA ARG A 154 -15.40 -9.41 8.93
C ARG A 154 -15.74 -8.14 8.14
N GLN A 155 -15.27 -7.02 8.68
CA GLN A 155 -15.35 -5.70 8.05
C GLN A 155 -13.98 -5.27 7.52
N VAL A 156 -13.97 -4.59 6.37
CA VAL A 156 -12.78 -3.87 5.90
C VAL A 156 -12.57 -2.66 6.80
N ALA A 157 -11.39 -2.56 7.42
CA ALA A 157 -10.92 -1.36 8.08
C ALA A 157 -9.84 -0.72 7.20
N LEU A 158 -10.20 0.32 6.45
CA LEU A 158 -9.34 1.05 5.53
C LEU A 158 -8.77 2.29 6.23
N THR A 159 -7.47 2.50 6.14
CA THR A 159 -6.82 3.75 6.57
C THR A 159 -6.09 4.37 5.38
N LEU A 160 -6.63 5.47 4.86
CA LEU A 160 -5.98 6.30 3.86
C LEU A 160 -4.83 7.04 4.53
N THR A 161 -3.59 6.68 4.19
CA THR A 161 -2.36 7.18 4.81
C THR A 161 -1.74 8.32 4.01
N HIS A 162 -1.94 8.33 2.70
CA HIS A 162 -1.46 9.37 1.79
C HIS A 162 -2.56 9.76 0.79
N PHE A 163 -2.75 11.06 0.62
CA PHE A 163 -3.46 11.65 -0.51
C PHE A 163 -2.77 12.97 -0.88
N TYR A 164 -2.54 13.16 -2.17
CA TYR A 164 -2.05 14.39 -2.75
C TYR A 164 -2.85 14.68 -4.01
N THR A 165 -3.18 15.95 -4.24
CA THR A 165 -3.65 16.47 -5.52
C THR A 165 -2.97 17.81 -5.78
N ASN A 166 -2.90 18.28 -7.03
CA ASN A 166 -2.54 19.67 -7.33
C ASN A 166 -3.76 20.61 -7.39
N LYS A 167 -4.96 20.14 -7.03
CA LYS A 167 -6.20 20.93 -6.99
C LYS A 167 -6.40 21.58 -5.61
N ASP A 168 -6.81 22.84 -5.62
CA ASP A 168 -7.02 23.64 -4.39
C ASP A 168 -8.49 23.73 -3.98
N THR A 169 -9.42 23.55 -4.93
CA THR A 169 -10.86 23.58 -4.70
C THR A 169 -11.49 22.21 -5.00
N CYS A 170 -12.43 21.79 -4.15
CA CYS A 170 -13.22 20.60 -4.43
C CYS A 170 -14.32 20.89 -5.46
N THR A 171 -14.54 19.92 -6.34
CA THR A 171 -15.78 19.82 -7.13
C THR A 171 -16.20 18.37 -6.96
N ASP A 172 -17.26 18.14 -6.18
CA ASP A 172 -17.65 16.78 -5.81
C ASP A 172 -17.96 15.94 -7.06
N GLY A 173 -17.42 14.72 -7.08
CA GLY A 173 -17.62 13.77 -8.18
C GLY A 173 -16.79 14.02 -9.44
N THR A 174 -15.91 15.04 -9.50
CA THR A 174 -15.04 15.24 -10.68
C THR A 174 -13.66 14.60 -10.53
N ASP A 175 -12.92 14.95 -9.47
CA ASP A 175 -11.50 14.63 -9.30
C ASP A 175 -11.20 14.44 -7.82
N GLY A 176 -10.37 13.45 -7.49
CA GLY A 176 -10.04 13.08 -6.12
C GLY A 176 -10.36 11.61 -5.78
N VAL A 177 -10.31 11.29 -4.49
CA VAL A 177 -10.66 9.96 -3.95
C VAL A 177 -12.04 10.00 -3.32
N THR A 178 -12.93 9.10 -3.74
CA THR A 178 -14.23 8.86 -3.11
C THR A 178 -14.27 7.43 -2.56
N ILE A 179 -14.86 7.25 -1.38
CA ILE A 179 -14.92 5.95 -0.69
C ILE A 179 -16.39 5.62 -0.42
N TYR A 180 -16.82 4.43 -0.82
CA TYR A 180 -18.19 3.93 -0.72
C TYR A 180 -18.25 2.65 0.12
N ASP A 181 -19.30 2.52 0.95
CA ASP A 181 -19.66 1.29 1.67
C ASP A 181 -20.50 0.37 0.78
N GLY A 182 -20.01 -0.82 0.49
CA GLY A 182 -20.58 -1.71 -0.52
C GLY A 182 -19.91 -1.59 -1.90
N TRP A 183 -20.55 -2.18 -2.91
CA TRP A 183 -19.93 -2.41 -4.23
C TRP A 183 -20.25 -1.33 -5.26
N GLY A 184 -19.21 -0.66 -5.75
CA GLY A 184 -19.33 0.42 -6.74
C GLY A 184 -19.94 1.70 -6.18
N GLU A 185 -20.29 2.61 -7.09
CA GLU A 185 -20.91 3.92 -6.78
C GLU A 185 -22.35 3.80 -6.25
N ARG A 186 -22.90 2.58 -6.16
CA ARG A 186 -24.21 2.29 -5.54
C ARG A 186 -24.13 2.20 -4.00
N GLY A 187 -22.93 2.09 -3.44
CA GLY A 187 -22.71 2.08 -2.01
C GLY A 187 -23.01 3.42 -1.35
N THR A 188 -23.01 3.46 -0.02
CA THR A 188 -23.14 4.72 0.73
C THR A 188 -21.81 5.48 0.66
N LYS A 189 -21.80 6.72 0.12
CA LYS A 189 -20.58 7.56 0.10
C LYS A 189 -20.15 7.90 1.53
N LEU A 190 -19.02 7.36 1.97
CA LEU A 190 -18.44 7.56 3.30
C LEU A 190 -17.46 8.74 3.36
N ALA A 191 -16.71 8.99 2.28
CA ALA A 191 -15.73 10.08 2.22
C ALA A 191 -15.46 10.60 0.81
N SER A 192 -14.99 11.85 0.72
CA SER A 192 -14.59 12.58 -0.49
C SER A 192 -13.32 13.37 -0.19
N LEU A 193 -12.21 13.15 -0.90
CA LEU A 193 -10.98 13.93 -0.79
C LEU A 193 -10.61 14.47 -2.17
N CYS A 194 -10.63 15.80 -2.33
CA CYS A 194 -10.52 16.46 -3.63
C CYS A 194 -9.67 17.76 -3.60
N HIS A 195 -9.03 18.07 -2.47
CA HIS A 195 -8.18 19.24 -2.31
C HIS A 195 -6.92 18.94 -1.46
N ARG A 196 -5.88 19.76 -1.57
CA ARG A 196 -4.61 19.58 -0.84
C ARG A 196 -4.74 19.52 0.69
N SER A 197 -5.71 20.23 1.27
CA SER A 197 -5.88 20.36 2.73
C SER A 197 -6.71 19.23 3.38
N SER A 198 -6.88 18.08 2.71
CA SER A 198 -7.66 16.97 3.28
C SER A 198 -6.94 16.36 4.48
N SER A 199 -7.66 16.16 5.59
CA SER A 199 -7.11 15.59 6.82
C SER A 199 -6.75 14.11 6.65
N LEU A 200 -5.55 13.75 7.10
CA LEU A 200 -5.00 12.39 7.06
C LEU A 200 -4.30 12.07 8.39
N PRO A 201 -4.22 10.79 8.81
CA PRO A 201 -4.84 9.64 8.15
C PRO A 201 -6.35 9.61 8.32
N LEU A 202 -7.08 9.10 7.30
CA LEU A 202 -8.53 8.91 7.37
C LEU A 202 -8.84 7.42 7.53
N SER A 203 -9.46 7.05 8.65
CA SER A 203 -9.87 5.67 8.95
C SER A 203 -11.36 5.47 8.67
N ILE A 204 -11.72 4.40 7.96
CA ILE A 204 -13.07 4.04 7.53
C ILE A 204 -13.30 2.56 7.74
N LYS A 205 -14.50 2.16 8.21
CA LYS A 205 -14.95 0.76 8.25
C LYS A 205 -16.09 0.53 7.27
N SER A 206 -16.14 -0.65 6.65
CA SER A 206 -17.34 -1.12 5.92
C SER A 206 -18.42 -1.59 6.88
N SER A 207 -19.69 -1.38 6.58
CA SER A 207 -20.79 -2.04 7.31
C SER A 207 -20.88 -3.53 6.97
N ASN A 208 -20.79 -3.88 5.67
CA ASN A 208 -21.07 -5.23 5.15
C ASN A 208 -19.85 -5.89 4.45
N GLY A 209 -18.66 -5.73 5.03
CA GLY A 209 -17.45 -6.42 4.55
C GLY A 209 -16.93 -6.00 3.17
N THR A 210 -17.47 -4.96 2.55
CA THR A 210 -17.05 -4.47 1.23
C THR A 210 -16.84 -2.96 1.26
N LEU A 211 -15.72 -2.46 0.72
CA LEU A 211 -15.55 -1.04 0.38
C LEU A 211 -15.18 -0.90 -1.10
N THR A 212 -15.70 0.12 -1.76
CA THR A 212 -15.18 0.56 -3.05
C THR A 212 -14.51 1.93 -2.90
N VAL A 213 -13.21 1.97 -3.23
CA VAL A 213 -12.44 3.22 -3.35
C VAL A 213 -12.34 3.56 -4.83
N ILE A 214 -12.64 4.81 -5.18
CA ILE A 214 -12.59 5.32 -6.55
C ILE A 214 -11.69 6.55 -6.55
N LEU A 215 -10.63 6.51 -7.36
CA LEU A 215 -9.82 7.68 -7.68
C LEU A 215 -10.17 8.16 -9.09
N VAL A 216 -10.39 9.46 -9.25
CA VAL A 216 -10.50 10.14 -10.55
C VAL A 216 -9.47 11.26 -10.65
N THR A 217 -8.75 11.36 -11.78
CA THR A 217 -7.70 12.37 -12.01
C THR A 217 -7.76 12.99 -13.40
N ASP A 218 -8.95 13.33 -13.88
CA ASP A 218 -9.16 13.79 -15.25
C ASP A 218 -8.64 15.21 -15.52
N SER A 219 -8.70 16.09 -14.51
CA SER A 219 -8.23 17.48 -14.60
C SER A 219 -7.03 17.81 -13.71
N SER A 220 -6.60 16.88 -12.86
CA SER A 220 -5.58 17.08 -11.84
C SER A 220 -4.54 15.95 -11.82
N ASN A 221 -3.39 16.25 -11.23
CA ASN A 221 -2.38 15.24 -10.87
C ASN A 221 -2.64 14.84 -9.41
N ALA A 222 -2.97 13.56 -9.16
CA ALA A 222 -3.16 13.07 -7.81
C ALA A 222 -2.41 11.76 -7.53
N SER A 223 -2.08 11.52 -6.27
CA SER A 223 -1.61 10.22 -5.77
C SER A 223 -2.32 9.87 -4.47
N MET A 224 -2.47 8.57 -4.23
CA MET A 224 -2.97 8.07 -2.95
C MET A 224 -2.27 6.77 -2.55
N ALA A 225 -2.27 6.49 -1.26
CA ALA A 225 -1.98 5.18 -0.69
C ALA A 225 -2.83 4.94 0.57
N ALA A 226 -3.31 3.71 0.75
CA ALA A 226 -4.08 3.29 1.91
C ALA A 226 -3.69 1.87 2.33
N VAL A 227 -3.63 1.63 3.64
CA VAL A 227 -3.57 0.28 4.23
C VAL A 227 -4.99 -0.21 4.50
N TYR A 228 -5.23 -1.51 4.46
CA TYR A 228 -6.48 -2.09 4.93
C TYR A 228 -6.28 -3.39 5.71
N GLU A 229 -7.11 -3.56 6.72
CA GLU A 229 -7.14 -4.72 7.62
C GLU A 229 -8.57 -5.26 7.74
N PHE A 230 -8.74 -6.40 8.44
CA PHE A 230 -10.03 -7.05 8.60
C PHE A 230 -10.37 -7.28 10.08
N GLY A 231 -11.22 -6.39 10.61
CA GLY A 231 -11.80 -6.50 11.95
C GLY A 231 -13.00 -7.45 11.98
N MET A 232 -13.42 -7.88 13.17
CA MET A 232 -14.70 -8.57 13.35
C MET A 232 -15.86 -7.62 13.10
N ASN A 233 -17.02 -8.13 12.68
CA ASN A 233 -18.25 -7.35 12.61
C ASN A 233 -18.64 -6.84 14.01
N GLU A 234 -19.05 -5.58 14.13
CA GLU A 234 -19.57 -4.99 15.38
C GLU A 234 -21.04 -5.41 15.66
N ILE A 235 -21.36 -6.69 15.45
CA ILE A 235 -22.71 -7.26 15.65
C ILE A 235 -22.58 -8.56 16.45
N GLU A 236 -22.33 -8.42 17.75
CA GLU A 236 -22.96 -9.19 18.84
C GLU A 236 -22.46 -8.65 20.20
N SER A 237 -23.30 -7.83 20.84
CA SER A 237 -23.19 -7.38 22.23
C SER A 237 -24.58 -7.19 22.82
#